data_AF-A0AAI8VQW3-F1
#
_entry.id   AF-A0AAI8VQW3-F1
#
_cell.length_a   1.000
_cell.length_b   1.000
_cell.length_c   1.000
_cell.angle_alpha   90.00
_cell.angle_beta   90.00
_cell.angle_gamma   90.00
#
_symmetry.space_group_name_H-M   'P 1'
#
loop_
_entity.id
_entity.type
_entity.pdbx_description
1 polymer ?
#
loop_
_entity_poly.entity_id
_entity_poly.type
_entity_poly.pdbx_seq_one_letter_code
_entity_poly.pdbx_strand_id
1 'polypeptide(L)'
;MATPMTGNNGYKLPPPASYNVNDGNVQGFLTQAKAYLRFYARQINTKPDKVLCVARFLKGDALEWFEPTMRNYLDKNKEERENETNNVFQSYHHFERKLRATFGNPDEARSAERRLMTLRQRGSASKYAAEFKQIASRTDWTDKDALMAQFYTGIRDDIKDEVSRLSDPTN
;
A
#
# COMPACT_ATOMS: atom_id res chain seq x y z
N MET A 1 -5.44 22.57 17.15
CA MET A 1 -6.82 22.05 17.07
C MET A 1 -7.10 21.66 15.62
N ALA A 2 -7.36 20.39 15.31
CA ALA A 2 -7.61 19.95 13.94
C ALA A 2 -9.08 20.14 13.58
N THR A 3 -9.36 21.00 12.60
CA THR A 3 -10.72 21.28 12.11
C THR A 3 -11.35 20.03 11.47
N PRO A 4 -12.59 19.66 11.80
CA PRO A 4 -13.19 18.43 11.28
C PRO A 4 -13.67 18.62 9.83
N MET A 5 -13.09 17.86 8.90
CA MET A 5 -13.56 17.78 7.51
C MET A 5 -14.91 17.03 7.45
N THR A 6 -15.92 17.65 6.84
CA THR A 6 -17.29 17.10 6.71
C THR A 6 -17.35 16.12 5.53
N GLY A 7 -17.75 14.88 5.80
CA GLY A 7 -17.97 13.83 4.80
C GLY A 7 -19.31 13.95 4.07
N ASN A 8 -19.44 13.24 2.96
CA ASN A 8 -20.49 13.40 1.94
C ASN A 8 -21.92 12.98 2.35
N ASN A 9 -22.24 12.85 3.65
CA ASN A 9 -23.59 12.54 4.15
C ASN A 9 -23.77 12.80 5.67
N GLY A 10 -23.09 13.81 6.23
CA GLY A 10 -23.15 14.13 7.67
C GLY A 10 -22.39 13.15 8.59
N TYR A 11 -22.03 11.96 8.09
CA TYR A 11 -21.15 11.01 8.76
C TYR A 11 -19.68 11.46 8.63
N LYS A 12 -18.94 11.51 9.74
CA LYS A 12 -17.51 11.84 9.79
C LYS A 12 -16.73 10.59 10.18
N LEU A 13 -15.85 10.12 9.29
CA LEU A 13 -14.95 9.03 9.62
C LEU A 13 -13.87 9.56 10.57
N PRO A 14 -13.59 8.90 11.71
CA PRO A 14 -12.51 9.32 12.58
C PRO A 14 -11.18 9.29 11.80
N PRO A 15 -10.24 10.22 12.10
CA PRO A 15 -8.92 10.18 11.52
C PRO A 15 -8.22 8.84 11.85
N PRO A 16 -7.30 8.37 11.00
CA PRO A 16 -6.42 7.25 11.34
C PRO A 16 -5.73 7.51 12.67
N ALA A 17 -5.48 6.43 13.42
CA ALA A 17 -4.60 6.51 14.57
C ALA A 17 -3.25 7.11 14.15
N SER A 18 -2.70 7.96 15.01
CA SER A 18 -1.38 8.51 14.73
C SER A 18 -0.32 7.41 14.77
N TYR A 19 0.72 7.55 13.97
CA TYR A 19 1.73 6.53 13.79
C TYR A 19 3.12 7.03 14.18
N ASN A 20 3.72 6.37 15.16
CA ASN A 20 5.15 6.33 15.41
C ASN A 20 5.68 4.92 15.11
N VAL A 21 7.00 4.77 14.98
CA VAL A 21 7.70 3.51 14.69
C VAL A 21 7.38 2.42 15.72
N ASN A 22 7.20 2.82 16.98
CA ASN A 22 6.90 1.90 18.08
C ASN A 22 5.40 1.54 18.21
N ASP A 23 4.52 2.19 17.45
CA ASP A 23 3.06 2.04 17.60
C ASP A 23 2.49 0.82 16.84
N GLY A 24 3.33 0.05 16.13
CA GLY A 24 2.97 -1.20 15.49
C GLY A 24 3.29 -1.25 13.99
N ASN A 25 2.50 -1.99 13.23
CA ASN A 25 2.79 -2.28 11.82
C ASN A 25 2.39 -1.10 10.91
N VAL A 26 3.35 -0.54 10.17
CA VAL A 26 3.17 0.51 9.14
C VAL A 26 2.06 0.18 8.14
N GLN A 27 1.82 -1.10 7.83
CA GLN A 27 0.74 -1.51 6.94
C GLN A 27 -0.65 -1.27 7.52
N GLY A 28 -0.83 -1.47 8.83
CA GLY A 28 -2.09 -1.18 9.50
C GLY A 28 -2.42 0.31 9.41
N PHE A 29 -1.41 1.16 9.63
CA PHE A 29 -1.53 2.61 9.47
C PHE A 29 -1.90 3.01 8.04
N LEU A 30 -1.14 2.53 7.03
CA LEU A 30 -1.40 2.83 5.62
C LEU A 30 -2.78 2.35 5.16
N THR A 31 -3.27 1.25 5.70
CA THR A 31 -4.61 0.72 5.39
C THR A 31 -5.70 1.66 5.91
N GLN A 32 -5.59 2.12 7.16
CA GLN A 32 -6.52 3.10 7.73
C GLN A 32 -6.43 4.45 6.99
N ALA A 33 -5.23 4.89 6.63
CA ALA A 33 -5.00 6.10 5.83
C ALA A 33 -5.70 6.02 4.46
N LYS A 34 -5.56 4.90 3.73
CA LYS A 34 -6.27 4.69 2.44
C LYS A 34 -7.79 4.75 2.60
N ALA A 35 -8.33 4.12 3.64
CA ALA A 35 -9.76 4.15 3.90
C ALA A 35 -10.25 5.59 4.16
N TYR A 36 -9.49 6.36 4.95
CA TYR A 36 -9.77 7.77 5.22
C TYR A 36 -9.71 8.62 3.95
N LEU A 37 -8.64 8.50 3.15
CA LEU A 37 -8.51 9.22 1.88
C LEU A 37 -9.63 8.87 0.90
N ARG A 38 -10.08 7.62 0.87
CA ARG A 38 -11.21 7.19 0.03
C ARG A 38 -12.53 7.81 0.49
N PHE A 39 -12.75 7.90 1.79
CA PHE A 39 -13.95 8.52 2.36
C PHE A 39 -14.00 10.03 2.06
N TYR A 40 -12.85 10.70 2.13
CA TYR A 40 -12.68 12.13 1.86
C TYR A 40 -12.19 12.43 0.43
N ALA A 41 -12.40 11.53 -0.53
CA ALA A 41 -11.83 11.64 -1.87
C ALA A 41 -12.31 12.88 -2.65
N ARG A 42 -13.46 13.45 -2.28
CA ARG A 42 -13.97 14.72 -2.86
C ARG A 42 -13.15 15.92 -2.39
N GLN A 43 -12.76 15.95 -1.11
CA GLN A 43 -12.00 17.04 -0.52
C GLN A 43 -10.49 16.88 -0.73
N ILE A 44 -10.00 15.63 -0.74
CA ILE A 44 -8.57 15.29 -0.83
C ILE A 44 -8.35 14.52 -2.13
N ASN A 45 -8.34 15.26 -3.23
CA ASN A 45 -8.32 14.66 -4.57
C ASN A 45 -6.93 14.72 -5.23
N THR A 46 -6.07 15.68 -4.87
CA THR A 46 -4.73 15.79 -5.47
C THR A 46 -3.75 14.83 -4.83
N LYS A 47 -2.71 14.45 -5.59
CA LYS A 47 -1.63 13.59 -5.11
C LYS A 47 -0.86 14.20 -3.94
N PRO A 48 -0.44 15.47 -3.96
CA PRO A 48 0.23 16.08 -2.81
C PRO A 48 -0.68 16.24 -1.59
N ASP A 49 -1.96 16.58 -1.77
CA ASP A 49 -2.90 16.70 -0.62
C ASP A 49 -3.08 15.37 0.10
N LYS A 50 -3.07 14.25 -0.63
CA LYS A 50 -3.09 12.91 -0.04
C LYS A 50 -1.85 12.66 0.82
N VAL A 51 -0.67 13.02 0.31
CA VAL A 51 0.59 12.89 1.06
C VAL A 51 0.56 13.76 2.31
N LEU A 52 0.24 15.05 2.20
CA LEU A 52 0.14 15.97 3.33
C LEU A 52 -0.91 15.52 4.36
N CYS A 53 -2.07 15.06 3.90
CA CYS A 53 -3.13 14.58 4.78
C CYS A 53 -2.68 13.37 5.59
N VAL A 54 -1.90 12.45 5.01
CA VAL A 54 -1.44 11.27 5.74
C VAL A 54 -0.23 11.58 6.61
N ALA A 55 0.69 12.42 6.12
CA ALA A 55 1.87 12.87 6.85
C ALA A 55 1.53 13.56 8.17
N ARG A 56 0.41 14.29 8.25
CA ARG A 56 -0.07 14.92 9.50
C ARG A 56 -0.38 13.93 10.63
N PHE A 57 -0.55 12.65 10.30
CA PHE A 57 -0.82 11.59 11.28
C PHE A 57 0.46 10.89 11.75
N LEU A 58 1.62 11.19 11.15
CA LEU A 58 2.91 10.74 11.66
C LEU A 58 3.23 11.49 12.98
N LYS A 59 3.90 10.80 13.90
CA LYS A 59 4.35 11.34 15.19
C LYS A 59 5.70 10.73 15.56
N GLY A 60 6.39 11.36 16.52
CA GLY A 60 7.71 10.92 17.01
C GLY A 60 8.71 10.76 15.86
N ASP A 61 9.51 9.70 15.93
CA ASP A 61 10.58 9.39 14.97
C ASP A 61 10.07 9.33 13.52
N ALA A 62 8.83 8.87 13.31
CA ALA A 62 8.23 8.82 11.97
C ALA A 62 7.97 10.22 11.40
N LEU A 63 7.57 11.18 12.24
CA LEU A 63 7.42 12.57 11.84
C LEU A 63 8.79 13.22 11.65
N GLU A 64 9.72 13.06 12.60
CA GLU A 64 11.07 13.62 12.51
C GLU A 64 11.79 13.21 11.22
N TRP A 65 11.61 11.96 10.80
CA TRP A 65 12.14 11.45 9.54
C TRP A 65 11.52 12.12 8.29
N PHE A 66 10.21 12.35 8.28
CA PHE A 66 9.52 12.90 7.11
C PHE A 66 9.49 14.43 7.07
N GLU A 67 9.66 15.08 8.22
CA GLU A 67 9.54 16.53 8.40
C GLU A 67 10.40 17.33 7.42
N PRO A 68 11.70 17.00 7.18
CA PRO A 68 12.51 17.77 6.23
C PRO A 68 11.97 17.70 4.80
N THR A 69 11.46 16.53 4.39
CA THR A 69 10.85 16.35 3.06
C THR A 69 9.56 17.16 2.95
N MET A 70 8.75 17.17 4.01
CA MET A 70 7.51 17.94 4.08
C MET A 70 7.77 19.45 4.07
N ARG A 71 8.73 19.94 4.85
CA ARG A 71 9.16 21.34 4.88
C ARG A 71 9.69 21.80 3.53
N ASN A 72 10.54 20.99 2.90
CA ASN A 72 11.07 21.27 1.56
C ASN A 72 9.94 21.43 0.52
N TYR A 73 8.87 20.62 0.61
CA TYR A 73 7.72 20.74 -0.28
C TYR A 73 6.90 22.03 -0.03
N LEU A 74 6.66 22.37 1.24
CA LEU A 74 5.81 23.49 1.64
C LEU A 74 6.49 24.86 1.43
N ASP A 75 7.79 24.95 1.67
CA ASP A 75 8.51 26.23 1.70
C ASP A 75 9.11 26.62 0.33
N LYS A 76 9.32 25.65 -0.56
CA LYS A 76 10.01 25.86 -1.84
C LYS A 76 9.09 25.67 -3.04
N ASN A 77 9.41 26.34 -4.14
CA ASN A 77 8.78 26.08 -5.43
C ASN A 77 9.32 24.79 -6.05
N LYS A 78 8.60 24.24 -7.03
CA LYS A 78 8.91 22.92 -7.63
C LYS A 78 10.36 22.79 -8.15
N GLU A 79 10.92 23.88 -8.68
CA GLU A 79 12.27 23.95 -9.27
C GLU A 79 13.39 23.98 -8.22
N GLU A 80 13.10 24.46 -7.01
CA GLU A 80 14.05 24.61 -5.90
C GLU A 80 14.00 23.43 -4.92
N ARG A 81 12.96 22.59 -5.05
CA ARG A 81 12.77 21.37 -4.26
C ARG A 81 13.81 20.33 -4.62
N GLU A 82 14.14 19.51 -3.63
CA GLU A 82 14.94 18.32 -3.87
C GLU A 82 14.19 17.35 -4.80
N ASN A 83 14.95 16.66 -5.66
CA ASN A 83 14.38 15.65 -6.57
C ASN A 83 13.57 14.60 -5.83
N GLU A 84 14.05 14.19 -4.65
CA GLU A 84 13.38 13.22 -3.78
C GLU A 84 12.03 13.76 -3.27
N THR A 85 11.97 15.03 -2.84
CA THR A 85 10.72 15.70 -2.46
C THR A 85 9.73 15.68 -3.61
N ASN A 86 10.17 16.09 -4.81
CA ASN A 86 9.33 16.07 -6.00
C ASN A 86 8.82 14.64 -6.30
N ASN A 87 9.66 13.62 -6.17
CA ASN A 87 9.31 12.22 -6.38
C ASN A 87 8.22 11.75 -5.39
N VAL A 88 8.42 11.97 -4.09
CA VAL A 88 7.48 11.56 -3.03
C VAL A 88 6.10 12.19 -3.22
N PHE A 89 6.04 13.48 -3.57
CA PHE A 89 4.78 14.20 -3.75
C PHE A 89 4.12 14.01 -5.12
N GLN A 90 4.83 13.47 -6.11
CA GLN A 90 4.30 13.17 -7.44
C GLN A 90 3.29 12.01 -7.43
N SER A 91 3.34 11.14 -6.43
CA SER A 91 2.42 10.01 -6.29
C SER A 91 2.28 9.59 -4.83
N TYR A 92 1.05 9.43 -4.37
CA TYR A 92 0.79 8.85 -3.05
C TYR A 92 1.49 7.48 -2.89
N HIS A 93 1.56 6.68 -3.95
CA HIS A 93 2.28 5.41 -3.95
C HIS A 93 3.78 5.54 -3.63
N HIS A 94 4.44 6.62 -4.08
CA HIS A 94 5.85 6.85 -3.78
C HIS A 94 6.06 7.12 -2.29
N PHE A 95 5.17 7.91 -1.68
CA PHE A 95 5.13 8.11 -0.24
C PHE A 95 4.93 6.78 0.51
N GLU A 96 3.97 5.95 0.11
CA GLU A 96 3.74 4.64 0.77
C GLU A 96 4.95 3.73 0.71
N ARG A 97 5.58 3.63 -0.47
CA ARG A 97 6.77 2.82 -0.67
C ARG A 97 7.91 3.32 0.21
N LYS A 98 8.12 4.63 0.29
CA LYS A 98 9.16 5.23 1.13
C LYS A 98 8.90 4.96 2.61
N LEU A 99 7.67 5.12 3.07
CA LEU A 99 7.27 4.86 4.45
C LEU A 99 7.44 3.38 4.83
N ARG A 100 7.09 2.45 3.93
CA ARG A 100 7.33 1.00 4.10
C ARG A 100 8.80 0.65 4.09
N ALA A 101 9.59 1.26 3.21
CA ALA A 101 11.03 0.99 3.13
C ALA A 101 11.75 1.43 4.42
N THR A 102 11.29 2.50 5.06
CA THR A 102 11.90 3.02 6.28
C THR A 102 11.40 2.33 7.55
N PHE A 103 10.09 2.07 7.66
CA PHE A 103 9.47 1.57 8.90
C PHE A 103 8.78 0.21 8.77
N GLY A 104 8.79 -0.39 7.58
CA GLY A 104 8.36 -1.76 7.39
C GLY A 104 9.37 -2.73 7.97
N ASN A 105 8.91 -3.93 8.32
CA ASN A 105 9.78 -5.00 8.76
C ASN A 105 10.38 -5.72 7.53
N PRO A 106 11.68 -5.55 7.22
CA PRO A 106 12.29 -6.14 6.03
C PRO A 106 12.28 -7.67 6.06
N ASP A 107 12.31 -8.26 7.27
CA ASP A 107 12.26 -9.69 7.45
C ASP A 107 10.85 -10.24 7.26
N GLU A 108 9.82 -9.47 7.59
CA GLU A 108 8.42 -9.85 7.29
C GLU A 108 8.17 -9.85 5.79
N ALA A 109 8.62 -8.82 5.07
CA ALA A 109 8.51 -8.74 3.62
C ALA A 109 9.27 -9.88 2.93
N ARG A 110 10.55 -10.11 3.28
CA ARG A 110 11.33 -11.25 2.73
C ARG A 110 10.73 -12.60 3.08
N SER A 111 10.20 -12.76 4.30
CA SER A 111 9.55 -14.00 4.71
C SER A 111 8.24 -14.22 3.94
N ALA A 112 7.47 -13.16 3.70
CA ALA A 112 6.28 -13.22 2.88
C ALA A 112 6.62 -13.55 1.42
N GLU A 113 7.67 -12.97 0.85
CA GLU A 113 8.14 -13.29 -0.50
C GLU A 113 8.56 -14.75 -0.63
N ARG A 114 9.36 -15.26 0.31
CA ARG A 114 9.75 -16.68 0.35
C ARG A 114 8.53 -17.60 0.45
N ARG A 115 7.55 -17.25 1.29
CA ARG A 115 6.29 -17.98 1.41
C ARG A 115 5.48 -17.92 0.12
N LEU A 116 5.43 -16.77 -0.54
CA LEU A 116 4.71 -16.59 -1.80
C LEU A 116 5.33 -17.40 -2.94
N MET A 117 6.67 -17.44 -3.01
CA MET A 117 7.43 -18.22 -3.99
C MET A 117 7.25 -19.74 -3.82
N THR A 118 7.04 -20.19 -2.59
CA THR A 118 6.91 -21.61 -2.25
C THR A 118 5.46 -22.08 -2.07
N LEU A 119 4.48 -21.16 -2.15
CA LEU A 119 3.07 -21.48 -1.99
C LEU A 119 2.59 -22.37 -3.15
N ARG A 120 1.96 -23.49 -2.81
CA ARG A 120 1.34 -24.42 -3.76
C ARG A 120 -0.10 -24.71 -3.35
N GLN A 121 -0.99 -24.85 -4.33
CA GLN A 121 -2.36 -25.28 -4.10
C GLN A 121 -2.39 -26.72 -3.57
N ARG A 122 -2.69 -26.88 -2.28
CA ARG A 122 -2.87 -28.20 -1.63
C ARG A 122 -4.33 -28.63 -1.47
N GLY A 123 -5.27 -27.70 -1.62
CA GLY A 123 -6.71 -27.92 -1.46
C GLY A 123 -7.50 -27.24 -2.56
N SER A 124 -8.65 -26.65 -2.21
CA SER A 124 -9.44 -25.89 -3.17
C SER A 124 -8.67 -24.69 -3.73
N ALA A 125 -8.93 -24.35 -5.00
CA ALA A 125 -8.37 -23.16 -5.63
C ALA A 125 -8.76 -21.87 -4.88
N SER A 126 -9.97 -21.83 -4.30
CA SER A 126 -10.44 -20.70 -3.48
C SER A 126 -9.61 -20.49 -2.21
N LYS A 127 -9.24 -21.57 -1.51
CA LYS A 127 -8.40 -21.51 -0.31
C LYS A 127 -6.99 -21.03 -0.66
N TYR A 128 -6.42 -21.56 -1.75
CA TYR A 128 -5.14 -21.11 -2.28
C TYR A 128 -5.17 -19.63 -2.67
N ALA A 129 -6.22 -19.16 -3.36
CA ALA A 129 -6.37 -17.75 -3.72
C ALA A 129 -6.45 -16.81 -2.51
N ALA A 130 -7.16 -17.20 -1.46
CA ALA A 130 -7.22 -16.44 -0.22
C ALA A 130 -5.83 -16.34 0.46
N GLU A 131 -5.13 -17.46 0.56
CA GLU A 131 -3.80 -17.54 1.18
C GLU A 131 -2.75 -16.76 0.36
N PHE A 132 -2.76 -16.91 -0.97
CA PHE A 132 -1.90 -16.16 -1.88
C PHE A 132 -2.11 -14.66 -1.72
N LYS A 133 -3.37 -14.20 -1.72
CA LYS A 133 -3.71 -12.79 -1.55
C LYS A 133 -3.26 -12.25 -0.19
N GLN A 134 -3.40 -13.06 0.86
CA GLN A 134 -2.95 -12.68 2.20
C GLN A 134 -1.43 -12.52 2.26
N ILE A 135 -0.67 -13.46 1.69
CA ILE A 135 0.80 -13.41 1.69
C ILE A 135 1.30 -12.29 0.78
N ALA A 136 0.76 -12.15 -0.43
CA ALA A 136 1.09 -11.08 -1.37
C ALA A 136 0.82 -9.68 -0.80
N SER A 137 -0.18 -9.53 0.08
CA SER A 137 -0.44 -8.24 0.74
C SER A 137 0.68 -7.77 1.69
N ARG A 138 1.59 -8.68 2.06
CA ARG A 138 2.73 -8.44 2.96
C ARG A 138 4.07 -8.37 2.23
N THR A 139 4.08 -8.52 0.90
CA THR A 139 5.29 -8.33 0.09
C THR A 139 5.31 -6.91 -0.48
N ASP A 140 6.46 -6.49 -1.00
CA ASP A 140 6.60 -5.24 -1.76
C ASP A 140 6.26 -5.41 -3.25
N TRP A 141 5.69 -6.56 -3.65
CA TRP A 141 5.34 -6.84 -5.04
C TRP A 141 4.11 -6.03 -5.45
N THR A 142 4.31 -5.03 -6.31
CA THR A 142 3.25 -4.19 -6.85
C THR A 142 2.88 -4.52 -8.31
N ASP A 143 3.72 -5.32 -8.97
CA ASP A 143 3.52 -5.75 -10.34
C ASP A 143 2.46 -6.86 -10.40
N LYS A 144 1.33 -6.54 -11.05
CA LYS A 144 0.21 -7.47 -11.20
C LYS A 144 0.56 -8.65 -12.10
N ASP A 145 1.37 -8.44 -13.13
CA ASP A 145 1.74 -9.50 -14.07
C ASP A 145 2.69 -10.49 -13.40
N ALA A 146 3.64 -9.98 -12.60
CA ALA A 146 4.50 -10.83 -11.77
C ALA A 146 3.71 -11.63 -10.72
N LEU A 147 2.73 -10.99 -10.06
CA LEU A 147 1.84 -11.66 -9.11
C LEU A 147 0.97 -12.72 -9.79
N MET A 148 0.44 -12.44 -10.98
CA MET A 148 -0.34 -13.41 -11.75
C MET A 148 0.52 -14.59 -12.19
N ALA A 149 1.71 -14.35 -12.73
CA ALA A 149 2.65 -15.42 -13.10
C ALA A 149 2.96 -16.33 -11.90
N GLN A 150 3.25 -15.74 -10.74
CA GLN A 150 3.50 -16.50 -9.52
C GLN A 150 2.25 -17.20 -8.97
N PHE A 151 1.07 -16.62 -9.16
CA PHE A 151 -0.18 -17.28 -8.82
C PHE A 151 -0.37 -18.53 -9.67
N TYR A 152 -0.17 -18.43 -10.98
CA TYR A 152 -0.29 -19.54 -11.91
C TYR A 152 0.73 -20.65 -11.62
N THR A 153 1.99 -20.33 -11.32
CA THR A 153 2.99 -21.37 -11.01
C THR A 153 2.52 -22.26 -9.86
N GLY A 154 1.91 -21.69 -8.81
CA GLY A 154 1.44 -22.42 -7.64
C GLY A 154 0.12 -23.19 -7.79
N ILE A 155 -0.65 -23.00 -8.87
CA ILE A 155 -1.86 -23.80 -9.17
C ILE A 155 -1.45 -25.26 -9.50
N ARG A 156 -2.31 -26.23 -9.18
CA ARG A 156 -2.09 -27.63 -9.57
C ARG A 156 -2.21 -27.82 -11.09
N ASP A 157 -1.41 -28.73 -11.64
CA ASP A 157 -1.32 -28.91 -13.09
C ASP A 157 -2.63 -29.38 -13.73
N ASP A 158 -3.42 -30.20 -13.03
CA ASP A 158 -4.74 -30.64 -13.52
C ASP A 158 -5.73 -29.48 -13.71
N ILE A 159 -5.65 -28.44 -12.87
CA ILE A 159 -6.46 -27.23 -13.01
C ILE A 159 -5.91 -26.32 -14.10
N LYS A 160 -4.57 -26.28 -14.29
CA LYS A 160 -3.96 -25.53 -15.40
C LYS A 160 -4.36 -26.13 -16.75
N ASP A 161 -4.40 -27.46 -16.83
CA ASP A 161 -4.80 -28.19 -18.03
C ASP A 161 -6.27 -27.93 -18.38
N GLU A 162 -7.16 -27.90 -17.38
CA GLU A 162 -8.58 -27.57 -17.58
C GLU A 162 -8.79 -26.11 -18.02
N VAL A 163 -8.09 -25.15 -17.42
CA VAL A 163 -8.14 -23.74 -17.81
C VAL A 163 -7.61 -23.56 -19.25
N SER A 164 -6.55 -24.27 -19.62
CA SER A 164 -5.98 -24.24 -20.97
C SER A 164 -6.95 -24.82 -22.00
N ARG A 165 -7.64 -25.92 -21.68
CA ARG A 165 -8.67 -26.53 -22.54
C ARG A 165 -9.90 -25.63 -22.74
N LEU A 166 -10.30 -24.87 -21.73
CA LEU A 166 -11.43 -23.93 -21.80
C LEU A 166 -11.09 -22.63 -22.55
N SER A 167 -9.82 -22.24 -22.61
CA SER A 167 -9.35 -21.07 -23.36
C SER A 167 -9.12 -21.33 -24.85
N ASP A 168 -9.15 -22.59 -25.28
CA ASP A 168 -9.04 -22.98 -26.68
C ASP A 168 -10.46 -23.11 -27.27
N PRO A 169 -10.92 -22.21 -28.17
CA PRO A 169 -12.30 -22.15 -28.63
C PRO A 169 -12.65 -23.23 -29.67
N THR A 170 -12.10 -24.43 -29.55
CA THR A 170 -12.38 -25.53 -30.49
C THR A 170 -12.57 -26.86 -29.76
N ASN A 171 -13.78 -27.08 -29.26
CA ASN A 171 -14.43 -28.39 -29.26
C ASN A 171 -15.94 -28.22 -29.34
#